data_AF-A0A8S3ZML6-F1
#
_entry.id   AF-A0A8S3ZML6-F1
#
_cell.length_a   1.000
_cell.length_b   1.000
_cell.length_c   1.000
_cell.angle_alpha   90.00
_cell.angle_beta   90.00
_cell.angle_gamma   90.00
#
_symmetry.space_group_name_H-M   'P 1'
#
loop_
_entity.id
_entity.type
_entity.pdbx_description
1 polymer ?
#
loop_
_entity_poly.entity_id
_entity_poly.type
_entity_poly.pdbx_seq_one_letter_code
_entity_poly.pdbx_strand_id
1 'polypeptide(L)'
;MNLTYSKPVLAIRHHLQKYLKRLFLERSKFLANLLEQRECVAKVDVLSTPIAVHFPDVQSKLLVKISSEVDSKLDKVKNLIDPLKKHHSVVNKARTDALNLIRKHPSDLDFNTLAAGEPTVPPLIIMLDWVDTIERQIREIYYTRMYYLENILSPEVVNSENLVKLWSESVPALLDTVRDCQEQSIYFLQEKYA
;
A
#
# COMPACT_ATOMS: atom_id res chain seq x y z
N MET A 1 21.90 -14.37 -21.80
CA MET A 1 22.18 -14.66 -20.37
C MET A 1 21.02 -14.09 -19.54
N ASN A 2 20.62 -14.77 -18.45
CA ASN A 2 19.31 -14.66 -17.79
C ASN A 2 18.88 -13.23 -17.35
N LEU A 3 17.61 -12.90 -17.65
CA LEU A 3 16.83 -11.72 -17.21
C LEU A 3 16.56 -11.67 -15.68
N THR A 4 17.45 -12.21 -14.86
CA THR A 4 17.28 -12.33 -13.40
C THR A 4 17.28 -10.99 -12.66
N TYR A 5 17.76 -9.90 -13.28
CA TYR A 5 17.89 -8.58 -12.66
C TYR A 5 16.62 -7.71 -12.72
N SER A 6 15.63 -8.04 -13.56
CA SER A 6 14.34 -7.31 -13.61
C SER A 6 13.35 -7.72 -12.49
N LYS A 7 13.70 -8.74 -11.69
CA LYS A 7 12.81 -9.36 -10.70
C LYS A 7 12.30 -8.41 -9.61
N PRO A 8 13.09 -7.49 -9.01
CA PRO A 8 12.61 -6.71 -7.88
C PRO A 8 11.52 -5.69 -8.26
N VAL A 9 11.74 -4.92 -9.33
CA VAL A 9 10.77 -3.92 -9.81
C VAL A 9 9.51 -4.60 -10.35
N LEU A 10 9.65 -5.69 -11.10
CA LEU A 10 8.51 -6.50 -11.57
C LEU A 10 7.76 -7.16 -10.40
N ALA A 11 8.45 -7.63 -9.37
CA ALA A 11 7.82 -8.19 -8.17
C ALA A 11 7.09 -7.13 -7.35
N ILE A 12 7.67 -5.93 -7.20
CA ILE A 12 7.03 -4.77 -6.55
C ILE A 12 5.78 -4.39 -7.34
N ARG A 13 5.87 -4.21 -8.67
CA ARG A 13 4.71 -3.91 -9.51
C ARG A 13 3.65 -5.00 -9.43
N HIS A 14 4.01 -6.27 -9.60
CA HIS A 14 3.05 -7.38 -9.53
C HIS A 14 2.38 -7.42 -8.16
N HIS A 15 3.15 -7.21 -7.09
CA HIS A 15 2.61 -7.15 -5.75
C HIS A 15 1.70 -5.94 -5.56
N LEU A 16 2.08 -4.76 -6.03
CA LEU A 16 1.26 -3.55 -5.96
C LEU A 16 -0.02 -3.75 -6.76
N GLN A 17 0.04 -4.25 -7.99
CA GLN A 17 -1.15 -4.56 -8.78
C GLN A 17 -2.05 -5.60 -8.11
N LYS A 18 -1.48 -6.63 -7.48
CA LYS A 18 -2.22 -7.64 -6.71
C LYS A 18 -2.83 -7.05 -5.43
N TYR A 19 -2.06 -6.24 -4.70
CA TYR A 19 -2.49 -5.49 -3.53
C TYR A 19 -3.68 -4.62 -3.90
N LEU A 20 -3.58 -3.84 -4.97
CA LEU A 20 -4.62 -2.96 -5.46
C LEU A 20 -5.85 -3.72 -5.96
N LYS A 21 -5.68 -4.74 -6.81
CA LYS A 21 -6.82 -5.48 -7.35
C LYS A 21 -7.58 -6.27 -6.27
N ARG A 22 -6.89 -6.78 -5.23
CA ARG A 22 -7.50 -7.60 -4.17
C ARG A 22 -7.97 -6.81 -2.94
N LEU A 23 -7.34 -5.69 -2.60
CA LEU A 23 -7.72 -4.88 -1.44
C LEU A 23 -8.67 -3.73 -1.78
N PHE A 24 -8.52 -3.10 -2.95
CA PHE A 24 -9.14 -1.81 -3.21
C PHE A 24 -10.66 -1.90 -3.39
N LEU A 25 -11.17 -2.97 -4.02
CA LEU A 25 -12.58 -2.98 -4.43
C LEU A 25 -13.49 -3.84 -3.56
N GLU A 26 -13.05 -4.99 -3.08
CA GLU A 26 -13.97 -5.92 -2.41
C GLU A 26 -13.87 -5.86 -0.89
N ARG A 27 -12.65 -5.74 -0.35
CA ARG A 27 -12.44 -5.84 1.11
C ARG A 27 -12.68 -4.55 1.86
N SER A 28 -12.26 -3.42 1.29
CA SER A 28 -12.56 -2.09 1.83
C SER A 28 -14.07 -1.81 1.81
N LYS A 29 -14.77 -2.16 0.71
CA LYS A 29 -16.23 -2.03 0.60
C LYS A 29 -16.97 -2.93 1.58
N PHE A 30 -16.50 -4.16 1.77
CA PHE A 30 -17.09 -5.06 2.75
C PHE A 30 -16.95 -4.54 4.18
N LEU A 31 -15.76 -4.03 4.55
CA LEU A 31 -15.54 -3.39 5.85
C LEU A 31 -16.41 -2.13 6.00
N ALA A 32 -16.51 -1.29 4.96
CA ALA A 32 -17.35 -0.09 4.99
C ALA A 32 -18.82 -0.46 5.25
N ASN A 33 -19.33 -1.51 4.60
CA ASN A 33 -20.66 -2.02 4.85
C ASN A 33 -20.84 -2.58 6.28
N LEU A 34 -19.84 -3.24 6.87
CA LEU A 34 -19.91 -3.67 8.27
C LEU A 34 -19.94 -2.47 9.24
N LEU A 35 -19.16 -1.42 8.94
CA LEU A 35 -19.20 -0.18 9.71
C LEU A 35 -20.56 0.50 9.59
N GLU A 36 -21.14 0.57 8.40
CA GLU A 36 -22.49 1.09 8.17
C GLU A 36 -23.53 0.33 8.98
N GLN A 37 -23.48 -1.00 8.96
CA GLN A 37 -24.38 -1.84 9.76
C GLN A 37 -24.21 -1.56 11.26
N ARG A 38 -22.97 -1.43 11.73
CA ARG A 38 -22.68 -1.11 13.13
C ARG A 38 -23.24 0.28 13.52
N GLU A 39 -23.00 1.28 12.69
CA GLU A 39 -23.50 2.65 12.87
C GLU A 39 -25.03 2.68 12.91
N CYS A 40 -25.70 1.96 12.00
CA CYS A 40 -27.14 1.81 11.96
C CYS A 40 -27.69 1.15 13.23
N VAL A 41 -27.10 0.02 13.66
CA VAL A 41 -27.52 -0.69 14.89
C VAL A 41 -27.27 0.16 16.14
N ALA A 42 -26.21 0.96 16.17
CA ALA A 42 -25.92 1.84 17.30
C ALA A 42 -26.89 3.02 17.41
N LYS A 43 -27.41 3.52 16.27
CA LYS A 43 -28.32 4.68 16.21
C LYS A 43 -29.79 4.32 16.36
N VAL A 44 -30.19 3.12 15.94
CA VAL A 44 -31.59 2.70 15.99
C VAL A 44 -32.01 2.43 17.44
N ASP A 45 -33.19 2.92 17.80
CA ASP A 45 -33.83 2.59 19.07
C ASP A 45 -34.51 1.21 18.95
N VAL A 46 -33.75 0.14 19.11
CA VAL A 46 -34.30 -1.22 19.00
C VAL A 46 -35.30 -1.50 20.12
N LEU A 47 -35.14 -0.84 21.28
CA LEU A 47 -35.96 -1.06 22.46
C LEU A 47 -37.41 -0.63 22.27
N SER A 48 -37.68 0.33 21.38
CA SER A 48 -39.05 0.71 20.99
C SER A 48 -39.69 -0.21 19.95
N THR A 49 -38.98 -1.22 19.45
CA THR A 49 -39.52 -2.17 18.47
C THR A 49 -40.18 -3.39 19.14
N PRO A 50 -41.19 -4.02 18.50
CA PRO A 50 -41.81 -5.25 19.02
C PRO A 50 -40.82 -6.42 19.22
N ILE A 51 -39.68 -6.40 18.52
CA ILE A 51 -38.64 -7.41 18.63
C ILE A 51 -37.99 -7.42 20.03
N ALA A 52 -37.87 -6.25 20.67
CA ALA A 52 -37.25 -6.12 21.99
C ALA A 52 -38.07 -6.79 23.11
N VAL A 53 -39.38 -7.00 22.91
CA VAL A 53 -40.24 -7.72 23.85
C VAL A 53 -39.80 -9.17 24.01
N HIS A 54 -39.40 -9.80 22.90
CA HIS A 54 -38.94 -11.19 22.88
C HIS A 54 -37.43 -11.33 23.01
N PHE A 55 -36.68 -10.30 22.61
CA PHE A 55 -35.22 -10.28 22.58
C PHE A 55 -34.68 -8.95 23.12
N PRO A 56 -34.72 -8.72 24.45
CA PRO A 56 -34.35 -7.45 25.05
C PRO A 56 -32.87 -7.08 24.85
N ASP A 57 -32.01 -8.07 24.58
CA ASP A 57 -30.58 -7.90 24.38
C ASP A 57 -30.15 -7.92 22.89
N VAL A 58 -31.11 -7.87 21.96
CA VAL A 58 -30.86 -8.00 20.52
C VAL A 58 -29.89 -6.96 19.99
N GLN A 59 -29.98 -5.69 20.43
CA GLN A 59 -29.11 -4.63 19.96
C GLN A 59 -27.65 -4.88 20.38
N SER A 60 -27.43 -5.20 21.66
CA SER A 60 -26.11 -5.58 22.17
C SER A 60 -25.53 -6.80 21.45
N LYS A 61 -26.34 -7.84 21.23
CA LYS A 61 -25.93 -9.05 20.50
C LYS A 61 -25.55 -8.75 19.05
N LEU A 62 -26.30 -7.90 18.37
CA LEU A 62 -25.99 -7.47 17.00
C LEU A 62 -24.67 -6.69 16.96
N LEU A 63 -24.45 -5.74 17.88
CA LEU A 63 -23.20 -4.98 17.95
C LEU A 63 -21.99 -5.89 18.20
N VAL A 64 -22.12 -6.86 19.12
CA VAL A 64 -21.07 -7.85 19.39
C VAL A 64 -20.80 -8.70 18.14
N LYS A 65 -21.85 -9.19 17.49
CA LYS A 65 -21.71 -10.02 16.27
C LYS A 65 -21.06 -9.25 15.13
N ILE A 66 -21.48 -8.01 14.88
CA ILE A 66 -20.89 -7.17 13.83
C ILE A 66 -19.43 -6.85 14.17
N SER A 67 -19.12 -6.52 15.42
CA SER A 67 -17.74 -6.22 15.83
C SER A 67 -16.82 -7.44 15.67
N SER A 68 -17.30 -8.65 16.02
CA SER A 68 -16.55 -9.90 15.79
C SER A 68 -16.29 -10.15 14.31
N GLU A 69 -17.24 -9.84 13.43
CA GLU A 69 -17.03 -9.95 11.99
C GLU A 69 -16.07 -8.89 11.44
N VAL A 70 -16.10 -7.66 11.99
CA VAL A 70 -15.10 -6.63 11.70
C VAL A 70 -13.72 -7.16 12.06
N ASP A 71 -13.51 -7.65 13.28
CA ASP A 71 -12.22 -8.18 13.76
C ASP A 71 -11.69 -9.32 12.87
N SER A 72 -12.54 -10.30 12.55
CA SER A 72 -12.22 -11.42 11.64
C SER A 72 -11.78 -10.97 10.25
N LYS A 73 -12.26 -9.81 9.78
CA LYS A 73 -11.88 -9.23 8.49
C LYS A 73 -10.65 -8.34 8.61
N LEU A 74 -10.47 -7.62 9.71
CA LEU A 74 -9.28 -6.80 9.96
C LEU A 74 -8.02 -7.64 9.83
N ASP A 75 -7.94 -8.80 10.47
CA ASP A 75 -6.75 -9.66 10.41
C ASP A 75 -6.42 -10.07 8.98
N LYS A 76 -7.46 -10.37 8.19
CA LYS A 76 -7.31 -10.74 6.78
C LYS A 76 -6.87 -9.56 5.91
N VAL A 77 -7.17 -8.32 6.30
CA VAL A 77 -6.73 -7.11 5.60
C VAL A 77 -5.31 -6.73 6.02
N LYS A 78 -4.96 -6.83 7.32
CA LYS A 78 -3.60 -6.63 7.85
C LYS A 78 -2.59 -7.53 7.14
N ASN A 79 -2.89 -8.83 7.06
CA ASN A 79 -2.05 -9.82 6.36
C ASN A 79 -1.78 -9.49 4.87
N LEU A 80 -2.67 -8.71 4.23
CA LEU A 80 -2.50 -8.30 2.83
C LEU A 80 -1.66 -7.03 2.69
N ILE A 81 -1.59 -6.21 3.73
CA ILE A 81 -0.79 -4.99 3.80
C ILE A 81 0.64 -5.28 4.27
N ASP A 82 0.84 -6.29 5.10
CA ASP A 82 2.14 -6.70 5.63
C ASP A 82 3.26 -6.85 4.60
N PRO A 83 3.04 -7.37 3.39
CA PRO A 83 4.09 -7.40 2.39
C PRO A 83 4.63 -6.02 1.98
N LEU A 84 3.84 -4.94 2.10
CA LEU A 84 4.35 -3.57 1.88
C LEU A 84 5.49 -3.24 2.84
N LYS A 85 5.43 -3.74 4.09
CA LYS A 85 6.54 -3.67 5.06
C LYS A 85 7.82 -4.30 4.51
N LYS A 86 7.69 -5.47 3.88
CA LYS A 86 8.84 -6.13 3.26
C LYS A 86 9.35 -5.35 2.05
N HIS A 87 8.46 -4.80 1.23
CA HIS A 87 8.85 -4.08 0.01
C HIS A 87 9.63 -2.80 0.32
N HIS A 88 9.21 -1.96 1.27
CA HIS A 88 10.00 -0.77 1.59
C HIS A 88 11.40 -1.14 2.13
N SER A 89 11.52 -2.23 2.90
CA SER A 89 12.84 -2.74 3.34
C SER A 89 13.73 -3.16 2.16
N VAL A 90 13.17 -3.82 1.15
CA VAL A 90 13.89 -4.21 -0.07
C VAL A 90 14.34 -2.98 -0.86
N VAL A 91 13.45 -1.99 -1.04
CA VAL A 91 13.76 -0.74 -1.74
C VAL A 91 14.86 0.04 -1.01
N ASN A 92 14.74 0.18 0.30
CA ASN A 92 15.74 0.85 1.14
C ASN A 92 17.11 0.14 1.09
N LYS A 93 17.12 -1.20 1.06
CA LYS A 93 18.35 -1.97 0.89
C LYS A 93 18.97 -1.71 -0.48
N ALA A 94 18.19 -1.77 -1.56
CA ALA A 94 18.67 -1.49 -2.91
C ALA A 94 19.31 -0.10 -3.01
N ARG A 95 18.71 0.90 -2.37
CA ARG A 95 19.28 2.24 -2.25
C ARG A 95 20.63 2.25 -1.53
N THR A 96 20.68 1.59 -0.37
CA THR A 96 21.89 1.54 0.47
C THR A 96 23.03 0.85 -0.28
N ASP A 97 22.72 -0.26 -0.95
CA ASP A 97 23.68 -1.02 -1.76
C ASP A 97 24.22 -0.15 -2.92
N ALA A 98 23.35 0.62 -3.60
CA ALA A 98 23.77 1.54 -4.66
C ALA A 98 24.71 2.64 -4.13
N LEU A 99 24.37 3.29 -3.01
CA LEU A 99 25.22 4.31 -2.39
C LEU A 99 26.56 3.75 -1.91
N ASN A 100 26.56 2.54 -1.37
CA ASN A 100 27.80 1.89 -0.93
C ASN A 100 28.71 1.55 -2.11
N LEU A 101 28.14 1.14 -3.25
CA LEU A 101 28.91 0.87 -4.46
C LEU A 101 29.59 2.14 -4.98
N ILE A 102 28.86 3.26 -5.01
CA ILE A 102 29.40 4.58 -5.40
C ILE A 102 30.57 4.99 -4.49
N ARG A 103 30.41 4.82 -3.17
CA ARG A 103 31.45 5.16 -2.20
C ARG A 103 32.69 4.27 -2.28
N LYS A 104 32.51 3.00 -2.63
CA LYS A 104 33.59 2.00 -2.64
C LYS A 104 34.46 2.08 -3.89
N HIS A 105 33.91 2.56 -5.00
CA HIS A 105 34.56 2.57 -6.31
C HIS A 105 34.63 3.98 -6.94
N PRO A 106 35.06 5.04 -6.22
CA PRO A 106 35.02 6.40 -6.76
C PRO A 106 35.96 6.63 -7.94
N SER A 107 37.07 5.88 -8.02
CA SER A 107 38.04 5.93 -9.13
C SER A 107 37.53 5.24 -10.40
N ASP A 108 36.56 4.34 -10.26
CA ASP A 108 36.03 3.55 -11.38
C ASP A 108 34.76 4.18 -11.99
N LEU A 109 34.33 5.32 -11.44
CA LEU A 109 33.09 6.01 -11.80
C LEU A 109 33.38 7.40 -12.39
N ASP A 110 32.87 7.66 -13.58
CA ASP A 110 32.83 9.02 -14.13
C ASP A 110 31.62 9.78 -13.57
N PHE A 111 31.88 10.58 -12.53
CA PHE A 111 30.85 11.38 -11.88
C PHE A 111 30.22 12.44 -12.79
N ASN A 112 30.92 12.92 -13.82
CA ASN A 112 30.36 13.91 -14.75
C ASN A 112 29.27 13.26 -15.61
N THR A 113 29.55 12.08 -16.15
CA THR A 113 28.58 11.29 -16.91
C THR A 113 27.41 10.85 -16.03
N LEU A 114 27.65 10.40 -14.80
CA LEU A 114 26.58 10.02 -13.86
C LEU A 114 25.68 11.20 -13.45
N ALA A 115 26.24 12.41 -13.33
CA ALA A 115 25.50 13.62 -12.98
C ALA A 115 24.71 14.19 -14.17
N ALA A 116 25.25 14.11 -15.38
CA ALA A 116 24.59 14.58 -16.59
C ALA A 116 23.52 13.60 -17.10
N GLY A 117 23.71 12.30 -16.89
CA GLY A 117 22.94 11.25 -17.54
C GLY A 117 23.31 11.10 -19.02
N GLU A 118 22.57 10.23 -19.71
CA GLU A 118 22.68 9.92 -21.13
C GLU A 118 21.27 9.98 -21.77
N PRO A 119 21.13 10.04 -23.11
CA PRO A 119 19.83 10.15 -23.77
C PRO A 119 18.79 9.09 -23.37
N THR A 120 19.26 7.93 -22.95
CA THR A 120 18.49 6.74 -22.56
C THR A 120 18.67 6.35 -21.09
N VAL A 121 19.55 7.05 -20.37
CA VAL A 121 19.89 6.77 -18.97
C VAL A 121 19.73 8.05 -18.15
N PRO A 122 18.73 8.14 -17.27
CA PRO A 122 18.56 9.31 -16.43
C PRO A 122 19.79 9.57 -15.55
N PRO A 123 20.02 10.82 -15.12
CA PRO A 123 21.04 11.12 -14.12
C PRO A 123 20.87 10.25 -12.86
N LEU A 124 22.00 9.84 -12.28
CA LEU A 124 22.01 8.99 -11.09
C LEU A 124 21.20 9.57 -9.92
N ILE A 125 21.23 10.90 -9.76
CA ILE A 125 20.46 11.59 -8.72
C ILE A 125 18.95 11.40 -8.91
N ILE A 126 18.48 11.41 -10.16
CA ILE A 126 17.07 11.18 -10.50
C ILE A 126 16.68 9.74 -10.22
N MET A 127 17.53 8.78 -10.59
CA MET A 127 17.28 7.36 -10.30
C MET A 127 17.25 7.07 -8.80
N LEU A 128 18.10 7.70 -8.01
CA LEU A 128 18.09 7.59 -6.54
C LEU A 128 16.83 8.24 -5.94
N ASP A 129 16.42 9.39 -6.47
CA ASP A 129 15.19 10.07 -6.04
C ASP A 129 13.94 9.22 -6.30
N TRP A 130 13.89 8.50 -7.42
CA TRP A 130 12.82 7.53 -7.69
C TRP A 130 12.76 6.41 -6.65
N VAL A 131 13.91 5.85 -6.28
CA VAL A 131 13.99 4.82 -5.24
C VAL A 131 13.52 5.37 -3.90
N ASP A 132 13.94 6.59 -3.55
CA ASP A 132 13.51 7.29 -2.33
C ASP A 132 12.01 7.59 -2.34
N THR A 133 11.47 8.02 -3.46
CA THR A 133 10.04 8.32 -3.62
C THR A 133 9.20 7.06 -3.50
N ILE A 134 9.59 5.96 -4.16
CA ILE A 134 8.89 4.67 -4.05
C ILE A 134 8.95 4.14 -2.62
N GLU A 135 10.13 4.18 -1.96
CA GLU A 135 10.26 3.76 -0.55
C GLU A 135 9.28 4.53 0.32
N ARG A 136 9.33 5.86 0.23
CA ARG A 136 8.52 6.76 1.04
C ARG A 136 7.03 6.52 0.83
N GLN A 137 6.58 6.41 -0.41
CA GLN A 137 5.17 6.15 -0.72
C GLN A 137 4.71 4.78 -0.21
N ILE A 138 5.50 3.71 -0.38
CA ILE A 138 5.15 2.38 0.14
C ILE A 138 5.06 2.42 1.67
N ARG A 139 6.01 3.09 2.33
CA ARG A 139 6.07 3.25 3.79
C ARG A 139 4.88 4.06 4.32
N GLU A 140 4.57 5.19 3.70
CA GLU A 140 3.42 6.04 4.04
C GLU A 140 2.11 5.27 3.87
N ILE A 141 1.93 4.56 2.76
CA ILE A 141 0.74 3.72 2.55
C ILE A 141 0.64 2.65 3.63
N TYR A 142 1.73 1.93 3.93
CA TYR A 142 1.72 0.90 4.97
C TYR A 142 1.26 1.46 6.31
N TYR A 143 1.92 2.50 6.83
CA TYR A 143 1.61 3.03 8.15
C TYR A 143 0.25 3.71 8.22
N THR A 144 -0.15 4.43 7.17
CA THR A 144 -1.47 5.07 7.12
C THR A 144 -2.59 4.04 7.12
N ARG A 145 -2.42 2.91 6.39
CA ARG A 145 -3.42 1.84 6.37
C ARG A 145 -3.47 1.06 7.68
N MET A 146 -2.32 0.83 8.32
CA MET A 146 -2.28 0.25 9.67
C MET A 146 -3.00 1.14 10.68
N TYR A 147 -2.74 2.45 10.65
CA TYR A 147 -3.43 3.42 11.49
C TYR A 147 -4.95 3.39 11.32
N TYR A 148 -5.46 3.33 10.08
CA TYR A 148 -6.89 3.20 9.83
C TYR A 148 -7.49 1.89 10.35
N LEU A 149 -6.75 0.78 10.25
CA LEU A 149 -7.23 -0.52 10.75
C LEU A 149 -7.21 -0.60 12.28
N GLU A 150 -6.25 0.05 12.93
CA GLU A 150 -6.17 0.16 14.39
C GLU A 150 -7.28 1.05 14.95
N ASN A 151 -7.75 2.01 14.17
CA ASN A 151 -8.81 2.96 14.54
C ASN A 151 -10.14 2.70 13.79
N ILE A 152 -10.37 1.46 13.32
CA ILE A 152 -11.54 1.16 12.47
C ILE A 152 -12.88 1.38 13.19
N LEU A 153 -12.88 1.29 14.53
CA LEU A 153 -14.08 1.48 15.36
C LEU A 153 -14.20 2.91 15.93
N SER A 154 -13.29 3.81 15.54
CA SER A 154 -13.24 5.21 15.95
C SER A 154 -13.85 6.08 14.83
N PRO A 155 -15.16 6.43 14.88
CA PRO A 155 -15.90 7.04 13.77
C PRO A 155 -15.36 8.39 13.29
N GLU A 156 -14.63 9.08 14.17
CA GLU A 156 -13.93 10.33 13.90
C GLU A 156 -12.70 10.15 12.99
N VAL A 157 -12.11 8.95 12.98
CA VAL A 157 -10.97 8.59 12.12
C VAL A 157 -11.47 7.86 10.88
N VAL A 158 -12.28 6.81 11.08
CA VAL A 158 -12.77 5.93 10.02
C VAL A 158 -14.27 5.67 10.21
N ASN A 159 -15.04 5.85 9.14
CA ASN A 159 -16.46 5.52 9.09
C ASN A 159 -16.82 4.87 7.75
N SER A 160 -18.06 4.41 7.66
CA SER A 160 -18.59 3.77 6.45
C SER A 160 -18.44 4.62 5.19
N GLU A 161 -18.58 5.93 5.29
CA GLU A 161 -18.55 6.87 4.17
C GLU A 161 -17.13 7.17 3.68
N ASN A 162 -16.17 7.30 4.60
CA ASN A 162 -14.82 7.73 4.27
C ASN A 162 -13.85 6.58 3.99
N LEU A 163 -14.12 5.36 4.47
CA LEU A 163 -13.15 4.26 4.45
C LEU A 163 -12.64 3.94 3.04
N VAL A 164 -13.53 3.89 2.04
CA VAL A 164 -13.15 3.59 0.64
C VAL A 164 -12.25 4.69 0.08
N LYS A 165 -12.59 5.95 0.35
CA LYS A 165 -11.80 7.11 -0.07
C LYS A 165 -10.42 7.07 0.59
N LEU A 166 -10.38 6.94 1.91
CA LEU A 166 -9.15 6.81 2.69
C LEU A 166 -8.27 5.69 2.14
N TRP A 167 -8.86 4.57 1.73
CA TRP A 167 -8.14 3.43 1.16
C TRP A 167 -7.52 3.67 -0.22
N SER A 168 -8.03 4.67 -0.96
CA SER A 168 -7.73 4.89 -2.37
C SER A 168 -6.82 6.06 -2.70
N GLU A 169 -6.78 7.11 -1.87
CA GLU A 169 -6.15 8.40 -2.19
C GLU A 169 -4.67 8.33 -2.62
N SER A 170 -3.85 7.47 -1.99
CA SER A 170 -2.40 7.43 -2.22
C SER A 170 -1.94 6.39 -3.26
N VAL A 171 -2.88 5.61 -3.80
CA VAL A 171 -2.58 4.47 -4.68
C VAL A 171 -2.16 4.89 -6.09
N PRO A 172 -2.89 5.79 -6.79
CA PRO A 172 -2.57 6.14 -8.17
C PRO A 172 -1.16 6.71 -8.32
N ALA A 173 -0.76 7.63 -7.43
CA ALA A 173 0.56 8.25 -7.46
C ALA A 173 1.71 7.23 -7.35
N LEU A 174 1.56 6.20 -6.51
CA LEU A 174 2.56 5.13 -6.42
C LEU A 174 2.61 4.28 -7.70
N LEU A 175 1.45 3.99 -8.31
CA LEU A 175 1.42 3.26 -9.57
C LEU A 175 2.07 4.03 -10.71
N ASP A 176 1.83 5.34 -10.80
CA ASP A 176 2.45 6.20 -11.80
C ASP A 176 3.97 6.21 -11.61
N THR A 177 4.46 6.44 -10.39
CA THR A 177 5.90 6.44 -10.09
C THR A 177 6.55 5.10 -10.45
N VAL A 178 5.93 3.97 -10.10
CA VAL A 178 6.45 2.62 -10.42
C VAL A 178 6.43 2.34 -11.93
N ARG A 179 5.42 2.83 -12.65
CA ARG A 179 5.35 2.71 -14.12
C ARG A 179 6.50 3.49 -14.76
N ASP A 180 6.68 4.74 -14.37
CA ASP A 180 7.70 5.62 -14.95
C ASP A 180 9.11 5.02 -14.72
N CYS A 181 9.39 4.52 -13.52
CA CYS A 181 10.63 3.82 -13.21
C CYS A 181 10.86 2.58 -14.09
N GLN A 182 9.79 1.83 -14.37
CA GLN A 182 9.89 0.61 -15.17
C GLN A 182 10.17 0.94 -16.64
N GLU A 183 9.47 1.90 -17.22
CA GLU A 183 9.67 2.32 -18.61
C GLU A 183 11.12 2.75 -18.84
N GLN A 184 11.65 3.57 -17.93
CA GLN A 184 13.03 4.04 -17.99
C GLN A 184 14.05 2.91 -17.78
N SER A 185 13.74 1.95 -16.90
CA SER A 185 14.61 0.77 -16.69
C SER A 185 14.65 -0.18 -17.90
N ILE A 186 13.60 -0.22 -18.72
CA ILE A 186 13.55 -1.08 -19.92
C ILE A 186 14.54 -0.58 -20.97
N TYR A 187 14.58 0.73 -21.23
CA TYR A 187 15.52 1.33 -22.18
C TYR A 187 16.98 1.09 -21.78
N PHE A 188 17.30 1.30 -20.50
CA PHE A 188 18.64 1.02 -19.95
C PHE A 188 19.08 -0.43 -20.14
N LEU A 189 18.17 -1.39 -19.91
CA LEU A 189 18.49 -2.81 -20.06
C LEU A 189 18.57 -3.23 -21.53
N GLN A 190 17.81 -2.61 -22.44
CA GLN A 190 17.84 -2.96 -23.87
C GLN A 190 19.13 -2.52 -24.54
N GLU A 191 19.67 -1.33 -24.24
CA GLU A 191 20.96 -0.88 -24.79
C GLU A 191 22.15 -1.72 -24.34
N LYS A 192 22.10 -2.29 -23.12
CA LYS A 192 23.21 -3.09 -22.58
C LYS A 192 23.29 -4.51 -23.13
N TYR A 193 22.30 -4.95 -23.91
CA TYR A 193 22.23 -6.28 -24.53
C TYR A 193 21.97 -6.24 -26.04
N ALA A 194 22.09 -5.08 -26.68
CA ALA A 194 22.17 -4.92 -28.14
C ALA A 194 23.63 -5.01 -28.60
#